data_AF-X1E8Y8-F1
#
_entry.id   AF-X1E8Y8-F1
#
_cell.length_a   1.000
_cell.length_b   1.000
_cell.length_c   1.000
_cell.angle_alpha   90.00
_cell.angle_beta   90.00
_cell.angle_gamma   90.00
#
_symmetry.space_group_name_H-M   'P 1'
#
loop_
_entity.id
_entity.type
_entity.pdbx_description
1 polymer ?
#
loop_
_entity_poly.entity_id
_entity_poly.type
_entity_poly.pdbx_seq_one_letter_code
_entity_poly.pdbx_strand_id
1 'polypeptide(L)'
;MGLEQLALGFAISLNSSHLPRSVRGIFHTFGGIIVEALDKLGIQAEFRPKNDIEVKGKKIAGLSAVVDKKDVLLFHTSLLLDFDFCLML
;
A
#
# COMPACT_ATOMS: atom_id res chain seq x y z
N MET A 1 0.71 16.27 -4.61
CA MET A 1 0.07 15.63 -3.44
C MET A 1 -0.23 16.73 -2.43
N GLY A 2 -1.52 17.03 -2.19
CA GLY A 2 -1.96 18.10 -1.28
C GLY A 2 -1.88 17.71 0.20
N LEU A 3 -2.42 18.54 1.10
CA LEU A 3 -2.41 18.30 2.55
C LEU A 3 -3.34 17.15 2.99
N GLU A 4 -4.31 16.78 2.15
CA GLU A 4 -5.37 15.83 2.49
C GLU A 4 -5.05 14.38 2.07
N GLN A 5 -3.77 13.98 2.04
CA GLN A 5 -3.40 12.61 1.70
C GLN A 5 -3.35 11.71 2.93
N LEU A 6 -3.68 10.43 2.72
CA LEU A 6 -3.52 9.41 3.74
C LEU A 6 -2.25 8.60 3.48
N ALA A 7 -1.41 8.45 4.51
CA ALA A 7 -0.29 7.52 4.50
C ALA A 7 -0.39 6.56 5.68
N LEU A 8 -0.03 5.31 5.44
CA LEU A 8 0.04 4.26 6.47
C LEU A 8 1.46 3.72 6.52
N GLY A 9 2.01 3.60 7.72
CA GLY A 9 3.33 3.02 7.97
C GLY A 9 3.27 1.98 9.10
N PHE A 10 3.87 0.82 8.88
CA PHE A 10 3.93 -0.25 9.88
C PHE A 10 5.36 -0.77 10.05
N ALA A 11 5.73 -1.06 11.28
CA ALA A 11 6.93 -1.80 11.63
C ALA A 11 6.51 -3.13 12.28
N ILE A 12 6.83 -4.25 11.64
CA ILE A 12 6.35 -5.58 12.04
C ILE A 12 7.53 -6.54 12.10
N SER A 13 7.67 -7.27 13.22
CA SER A 13 8.66 -8.35 13.29
C SER A 13 8.21 -9.54 12.45
N LEU A 14 9.09 -10.01 11.56
CA LEU A 14 8.87 -11.21 10.74
C LEU A 14 9.09 -12.51 11.51
N ASN A 15 9.64 -12.45 12.73
CA ASN A 15 9.85 -13.63 13.57
C ASN A 15 8.59 -14.04 14.34
N SER A 16 7.68 -13.10 14.57
CA SER A 16 6.42 -13.33 15.30
C SER A 16 5.17 -13.25 14.42
N SER A 17 5.34 -13.04 13.10
CA SER A 17 4.23 -12.95 12.15
C SER A 17 4.26 -14.09 11.13
N HIS A 18 3.09 -14.42 10.57
CA HIS A 18 2.96 -15.35 9.46
C HIS A 18 3.10 -14.66 8.09
N LEU A 19 3.77 -13.51 8.05
CA LEU A 19 3.94 -12.74 6.82
C LEU A 19 4.93 -13.42 5.88
N PRO A 20 4.73 -13.30 4.55
CA PRO A 20 5.71 -13.74 3.58
C PRO A 20 7.06 -13.03 3.79
N ARG A 21 8.16 -13.76 3.61
CA ARG A 21 9.51 -13.16 3.68
C ARG A 21 9.94 -12.45 2.39
N SER A 22 9.22 -12.64 1.29
CA SER A 22 9.49 -11.95 0.03
C SER A 22 8.72 -10.64 -0.05
N VAL A 23 9.37 -9.58 -0.55
CA VAL A 23 8.73 -8.27 -0.78
C VAL A 23 7.49 -8.40 -1.65
N ARG A 24 7.53 -9.27 -2.68
CA ARG A 24 6.37 -9.55 -3.54
C ARG A 24 5.20 -10.15 -2.75
N GLY A 25 5.47 -11.11 -1.85
CA GLY A 25 4.44 -11.70 -1.00
C GLY A 25 3.85 -10.70 -0.01
N ILE A 26 4.69 -9.82 0.54
CA ILE A 26 4.25 -8.70 1.40
C ILE A 26 3.32 -7.78 0.62
N PHE A 27 3.68 -7.37 -0.60
CA PHE A 27 2.81 -6.53 -1.43
C PHE A 27 1.48 -7.19 -1.77
N HIS A 28 1.48 -8.49 -2.09
CA HIS A 28 0.23 -9.22 -2.28
C HIS A 28 -0.65 -9.23 -1.03
N THR A 29 -0.04 -9.45 0.15
CA THR A 29 -0.77 -9.53 1.42
C THR A 29 -1.36 -8.18 1.79
N PHE A 30 -0.53 -7.13 1.85
CA PHE A 30 -0.98 -5.79 2.22
C PHE A 30 -1.87 -5.15 1.15
N GLY A 31 -1.55 -5.38 -0.13
CA GLY A 31 -2.39 -4.95 -1.25
C GLY A 31 -3.79 -5.53 -1.15
N GLY A 32 -3.91 -6.83 -0.86
CA GLY A 32 -5.19 -7.48 -0.61
C GLY A 32 -5.95 -6.90 0.57
N ILE A 33 -5.29 -6.66 1.70
CA ILE A 33 -5.90 -6.04 2.89
C ILE A 33 -6.46 -4.65 2.56
N ILE A 34 -5.70 -3.81 1.84
CA ILE A 34 -6.15 -2.46 1.48
C ILE A 34 -7.30 -2.53 0.47
N VAL A 35 -7.22 -3.42 -0.52
CA VAL A 35 -8.31 -3.65 -1.49
C VAL A 35 -9.60 -4.06 -0.77
N GLU A 36 -9.53 -4.99 0.18
CA GLU A 36 -10.69 -5.41 0.98
C GLU A 36 -11.24 -4.26 1.84
N ALA A 37 -10.37 -3.44 2.42
CA ALA A 37 -10.78 -2.27 3.19
C ALA A 37 -11.49 -1.23 2.30
N LEU A 38 -11.02 -1.01 1.08
CA LEU A 38 -11.65 -0.11 0.10
C LEU A 38 -12.99 -0.67 -0.40
N ASP A 39 -13.09 -1.98 -0.61
CA ASP A 39 -14.34 -2.65 -1.00
C ASP A 39 -15.44 -2.46 0.06
N LYS A 40 -15.08 -2.56 1.35
CA LYS A 40 -15.98 -2.24 2.48
C LYS A 40 -16.48 -0.80 2.49
N LEU A 41 -15.78 0.12 1.82
CA LEU A 41 -16.18 1.52 1.63
C LEU A 41 -16.91 1.76 0.29
N GLY A 42 -17.16 0.72 -0.50
CA GLY A 42 -17.80 0.79 -1.81
C GLY A 42 -16.87 1.16 -2.96
N ILE A 43 -15.54 1.09 -2.76
CA ILE A 43 -14.54 1.43 -3.76
C ILE A 43 -13.96 0.13 -4.35
N GLN A 44 -14.32 -0.17 -5.59
CA GLN A 44 -13.81 -1.33 -6.34
C GLN A 44 -12.36 -1.06 -6.79
N ALA A 45 -11.41 -1.50 -5.97
CA ALA A 45 -9.98 -1.37 -6.22
C ALA A 45 -9.34 -2.73 -6.53
N GLU A 46 -8.22 -2.72 -7.23
CA GLU A 46 -7.46 -3.91 -7.58
C GLU A 46 -5.97 -3.70 -7.26
N PHE A 47 -5.32 -4.76 -6.78
CA PHE A 47 -3.87 -4.75 -6.64
C PHE A 47 -3.22 -5.10 -7.97
N ARG A 48 -2.42 -4.17 -8.50
CA ARG A 48 -1.66 -4.34 -9.72
C ARG A 48 -0.16 -4.48 -9.39
N PRO A 49 0.44 -5.64 -9.66
CA PRO A 49 1.89 -5.78 -9.61
C PRO A 49 2.59 -4.73 -10.51
N LYS A 50 3.68 -4.10 -10.08
CA LYS A 50 4.57 -4.50 -8.99
C LYS A 50 4.16 -4.10 -7.57
N ASN A 51 3.47 -2.98 -7.38
CA ASN A 51 3.22 -2.42 -6.04
C ASN A 51 2.11 -1.37 -6.02
N ASP A 52 1.17 -1.41 -6.98
CA ASP A 52 0.15 -0.38 -7.11
C ASP A 52 -1.21 -0.91 -6.67
N ILE A 53 -2.05 -0.01 -6.15
CA ILE A 53 -3.50 -0.22 -6.07
C ILE A 53 -4.15 0.74 -7.04
N GLU A 54 -5.06 0.24 -7.84
CA GLU A 54 -5.74 1.00 -8.87
C GLU A 54 -7.26 0.87 -8.80
N VAL A 55 -7.94 1.91 -9.28
CA VAL A 55 -9.38 1.92 -9.52
C VAL A 55 -9.58 2.29 -10.98
N LYS A 56 -10.28 1.42 -11.73
CA LYS A 56 -10.52 1.62 -13.18
C LYS A 56 -9.21 1.88 -13.96
N GLY A 57 -8.15 1.14 -13.64
CA GLY A 57 -6.83 1.27 -14.29
C GLY A 57 -6.04 2.53 -13.93
N LYS A 58 -6.51 3.33 -12.96
CA LYS A 58 -5.78 4.50 -12.46
C LYS A 58 -5.20 4.21 -11.08
N LYS A 59 -3.89 4.39 -10.94
CA LYS A 59 -3.20 4.23 -9.66
C LYS A 59 -3.73 5.23 -8.63
N ILE A 60 -4.14 4.70 -7.47
CA ILE A 60 -4.56 5.48 -6.31
C ILE A 60 -3.66 5.23 -5.10
N ALA A 61 -2.88 4.15 -5.08
CA ALA A 61 -1.93 3.91 -4.00
C ALA A 61 -0.64 3.29 -4.52
N GLY A 62 0.47 3.55 -3.81
CA GLY A 62 1.76 2.91 -4.07
C GLY A 62 2.30 2.29 -2.78
N LEU A 63 2.61 1.00 -2.85
CA LEU A 63 3.12 0.22 -1.73
C LEU A 63 4.65 0.19 -1.74
N SER A 64 5.23 0.21 -0.55
CA SER A 64 6.66 0.09 -0.30
C SER A 64 6.90 -0.82 0.89
N ALA A 65 7.97 -1.61 0.81
CA ALA A 65 8.37 -2.51 1.87
C ALA A 65 9.88 -2.70 1.84
N VAL A 66 10.49 -2.68 3.01
CA VAL A 66 11.88 -3.10 3.20
C VAL A 66 11.96 -3.99 4.43
N VAL A 67 12.77 -5.04 4.34
CA VAL A 67 13.10 -5.89 5.49
C VAL A 67 14.51 -5.50 5.95
N ASP A 68 14.63 -5.11 7.21
CA ASP A 68 15.92 -4.75 7.79
C ASP A 68 16.75 -6.00 8.16
N LYS A 69 17.98 -5.77 8.65
CA LYS A 69 18.88 -6.87 9.07
C LYS A 69 18.41 -7.65 10.30
N LYS A 70 17.41 -7.16 11.03
CA LYS A 70 16.85 -7.76 12.25
C LYS A 70 15.51 -8.46 11.98
N ASP A 71 15.20 -8.76 10.72
CA ASP A 71 13.92 -9.35 10.31
C ASP A 71 12.71 -8.47 10.71
N VAL A 72 12.87 -7.14 10.64
CA VAL A 72 11.75 -6.19 10.79
C VAL A 72 11.32 -5.70 9.42
N LEU A 73 10.05 -5.93 9.10
CA LEU A 73 9.37 -5.34 7.96
C LEU A 73 9.00 -3.89 8.29
N LEU A 74 9.50 -2.96 7.49
CA LEU A 74 8.98 -1.61 7.39
C LEU A 74 8.11 -1.53 6.13
N PHE A 75 6.80 -1.43 6.32
CA PHE A 75 5.83 -1.26 5.25
C PHE A 75 5.34 0.20 5.22
N HIS A 76 5.14 0.73 4.02
CA HIS A 76 4.53 2.04 3.82
C HIS A 76 3.62 2.04 2.60
N THR A 77 2.52 2.79 2.66
CA THR A 77 1.70 3.13 1.50
C THR A 77 1.19 4.55 1.60
N SER A 78 1.08 5.23 0.47
CA SER A 78 0.30 6.47 0.34
C SER A 78 -0.95 6.18 -0.48
N LEU A 79 -2.10 6.64 0.00
CA LEU A 79 -3.38 6.57 -0.66
C LEU A 79 -3.78 7.97 -1.11
N LEU A 80 -4.09 8.08 -2.39
CA LEU A 80 -4.52 9.29 -3.04
C LEU A 80 -5.99 9.55 -2.73
N LEU A 81 -6.27 10.45 -1.80
CA LEU A 81 -7.63 10.85 -1.45
C LEU A 81 -8.14 11.99 -2.33
N ASP A 82 -7.26 12.94 -2.62
CA ASP A 82 -7.51 14.06 -3.53
C ASP A 82 -6.28 14.34 -4.39
N PHE A 83 -6.43 14.97 -5.56
CA PHE A 83 -5.34 15.24 -6.47
C PHE A 83 -5.36 16.68 -6.97
N ASP A 84 -4.43 17.48 -6.43
CA ASP A 84 -4.16 18.82 -6.93
C ASP A 84 -3.29 18.75 -8.21
N PHE A 85 -3.95 18.92 -9.36
CA PHE A 85 -3.31 18.94 -10.67
C PHE A 85 -2.38 20.15 -10.84
N CYS A 86 -2.76 21.32 -10.32
CA CYS A 86 -2.00 22.55 -10.47
C CYS A 86 -0.67 22.48 -9.71
N LEU A 87 -0.67 21.82 -8.54
CA LEU A 87 0.54 21.60 -7.75
C LEU A 87 1.51 20.61 -8.40
N MET A 88 1.03 19.72 -9.27
CA MET A 88 1.84 18.64 -9.85
C MET A 88 2.37 18.91 -11.27
N LEU A 89 1.89 19.97 -11.92
CA LEU A 89 2.37 20.46 -13.22
C LEU A 89 3.48 21.49 -13.04
#